data_AF-A0A0C3BQC6-F1
#
_entry.id   AF-A0A0C3BQC6-F1
#
_cell.length_a   1.000
_cell.length_b   1.000
_cell.length_c   1.000
_cell.angle_alpha   90.00
_cell.angle_beta   90.00
_cell.angle_gamma   90.00
#
_symmetry.space_group_name_H-M   'P 1'
#
loop_
_entity.id
_entity.type
_entity.pdbx_description
1 polymer ?
#
loop_
_entity_poly.entity_id
_entity_poly.type
_entity_poly.pdbx_seq_one_letter_code
_entity_poly.pdbx_strand_id
1 'polypeptide(L)'
;MPTTEESDLGEEQMLEKVLDIEIAEEYLSALLTDDEVQMVLKLHTKIMNPGKGEREVDVYCPTAILLNTLSLVSYKYLSQKSTPDDTAIVFLLNLECPLRGDVFDTQIKPDIVAKRSTLNFIESYLKQLKQSVKDGVPPKVCSERPSHGELSSPVEVKEITSARSQELHYCRVTKAARVDMRRVFGLSVTSQGYHLTRIDACSAIVSSTYQWNNQNFNNLLRYVLAVYRSESERDKSLFAYVQGTEQVWTIDLKEKLTVRPFYSTYPPGRTTWVAAGFNHRAEHRLVKIANINVNVRSSEGALYAKAHSKGWIPGLARVVQSDVLNTPLVTGGEVSISRQKCAVVLGSIGEPLNNCGSVLEFLKVMYDALQKMALNDVMHRDVSWSNVLCHPQHHYDVDNQLRPEKDVPYIDKILGITNPRCKVLITDLDHGEMIDDSTGATKPGRIVRTVCIFLPSLHFL
;
A
#
# COMPACT_ATOMS: atom_id res chain seq x y z
N MET A 1 -3.59 -3.98 17.39
CA MET A 1 -4.14 -2.89 18.22
C MET A 1 -3.13 -1.75 18.18
N PRO A 2 -3.52 -0.49 17.99
CA PRO A 2 -2.58 0.62 18.13
C PRO A 2 -2.20 0.72 19.61
N THR A 3 -0.90 0.68 19.90
CA THR A 3 -0.37 0.84 21.26
C THR A 3 -0.67 2.26 21.73
N THR A 4 -1.35 2.37 22.86
CA THR A 4 -1.81 3.59 23.52
C THR A 4 -0.70 4.37 24.25
N GLU A 5 0.57 4.22 23.86
CA GLU A 5 1.72 4.80 24.56
C GLU A 5 2.45 5.87 23.72
N GLU A 6 1.72 6.90 23.30
CA GLU A 6 2.30 8.16 22.80
C GLU A 6 1.82 9.38 23.61
N SER A 7 1.27 9.18 24.81
CA SER A 7 0.70 10.26 25.64
C SER A 7 1.72 11.23 26.26
N ASP A 8 3.01 10.88 26.25
CA ASP A 8 4.06 11.60 27.00
C ASP A 8 5.05 12.36 26.09
N LEU A 9 4.82 12.37 24.78
CA LEU A 9 5.64 13.15 23.84
C LEU A 9 5.12 14.57 23.76
N GLY A 10 6.01 15.56 23.88
CA GLY A 10 5.66 16.96 23.64
C GLY A 10 5.08 17.17 22.23
N GLU A 11 4.19 18.15 22.08
CA GLU A 11 3.46 18.39 20.81
C GLU A 11 4.39 18.55 19.59
N GLU A 12 5.57 19.15 19.78
CA GLU A 12 6.58 19.33 18.74
C GLU A 12 7.24 18.01 18.33
N GLN A 13 7.60 17.15 19.29
CA GLN A 13 8.13 15.81 19.01
C GLN A 13 7.09 14.93 18.30
N MET A 14 5.81 15.08 18.65
CA MET A 14 4.72 14.40 17.94
C MET A 14 4.58 14.90 16.51
N LEU A 15 4.69 16.20 16.28
CA LEU A 15 4.60 16.78 14.94
C LEU A 15 5.77 16.36 14.05
N GLU A 16 7.00 16.38 14.57
CA GLU A 16 8.19 15.86 13.87
C GLU A 16 8.01 14.38 13.54
N LYS A 17 7.51 13.58 14.48
CA LYS A 17 7.20 12.17 14.20
C LYS A 17 6.10 12.00 13.16
N VAL A 18 5.04 12.83 13.19
CA VAL A 18 3.92 12.71 12.24
C VAL A 18 4.34 13.14 10.85
N LEU A 19 5.12 14.21 10.69
CA LEU A 19 5.39 14.79 9.38
C LEU A 19 6.78 14.46 8.81
N ASP A 20 7.70 13.97 9.66
CA ASP A 20 9.08 13.59 9.30
C ASP A 20 9.81 14.72 8.56
N ILE A 21 9.50 15.97 8.89
CA ILE A 21 9.98 17.17 8.19
C ILE A 21 10.41 18.22 9.21
N GLU A 22 11.69 18.58 9.14
CA GLU A 22 12.24 19.77 9.80
C GLU A 22 12.16 20.95 8.82
N ILE A 23 11.46 22.01 9.21
CA ILE A 23 11.47 23.30 8.51
C ILE A 23 11.76 24.37 9.55
N ALA A 24 12.81 25.16 9.30
CA ALA A 24 13.13 26.30 10.13
C ALA A 24 11.98 27.32 10.10
N GLU A 25 11.53 27.76 11.27
CA GLU A 25 10.36 28.64 11.43
C GLU A 25 10.50 29.97 10.68
N GLU A 26 11.74 30.49 10.61
CA GLU A 26 12.09 31.70 9.85
C GLU A 26 11.75 31.58 8.34
N TYR A 27 11.74 30.36 7.80
CA TYR A 27 11.35 30.13 6.41
C TYR A 27 9.84 30.09 6.23
N LEU A 28 9.08 29.62 7.24
CA LEU A 28 7.62 29.58 7.17
C LEU A 28 7.04 30.99 7.15
N SER A 29 7.63 31.93 7.90
CA SER A 29 7.23 33.34 7.91
C SER A 29 7.62 34.09 6.63
N ALA A 30 8.70 33.68 5.95
CA ALA A 30 9.12 34.27 4.67
C ALA A 30 8.30 33.77 3.46
N LEU A 31 7.61 32.63 3.59
CA LEU A 31 6.94 31.96 2.48
C LEU A 31 5.54 32.50 2.15
N LEU A 32 4.89 33.16 3.10
CA LEU A 32 3.58 33.74 2.91
C LEU A 32 3.72 35.27 2.87
N THR A 33 3.24 35.89 1.80
CA THR A 33 3.08 37.35 1.78
C THR A 33 2.03 37.77 2.82
N ASP A 34 2.14 38.98 3.37
CA ASP A 34 1.14 39.50 4.32
C ASP A 34 -0.29 39.39 3.78
N ASP A 35 -0.50 39.59 2.48
CA ASP A 35 -1.81 39.42 1.84
C ASP A 35 -2.29 37.96 1.80
N GLU A 36 -1.39 37.00 1.55
CA GLU A 36 -1.70 35.57 1.62
C GLU A 36 -2.01 35.15 3.06
N VAL A 37 -1.22 35.62 4.04
CA VAL A 37 -1.49 35.40 5.46
C VAL A 37 -2.86 35.97 5.83
N GLN A 38 -3.18 37.21 5.45
CA GLN A 38 -4.47 37.82 5.76
C GLN A 38 -5.65 37.13 5.05
N MET A 39 -5.47 36.65 3.81
CA MET A 39 -6.48 35.87 3.11
C MET A 39 -6.75 34.55 3.82
N VAL A 40 -5.68 33.85 4.21
CA VAL A 40 -5.75 32.59 4.96
C VAL A 40 -6.40 32.82 6.32
N LEU A 41 -6.00 33.86 7.05
CA LEU A 41 -6.59 34.21 8.35
C LEU A 41 -8.08 34.55 8.23
N LYS A 42 -8.50 35.26 7.17
CA LYS A 42 -9.92 35.51 6.90
C LYS A 42 -10.70 34.23 6.57
N LEU A 43 -10.11 33.32 5.80
CA LEU A 43 -10.70 32.00 5.51
C LEU A 43 -10.79 31.14 6.77
N HIS A 44 -9.76 31.19 7.61
CA HIS A 44 -9.75 30.59 8.93
C HIS A 44 -10.84 31.17 9.83
N THR A 45 -11.04 32.50 9.87
CA THR A 45 -12.17 33.12 10.59
C THR A 45 -13.52 32.61 10.07
N LYS A 46 -13.64 32.34 8.77
CA LYS A 46 -14.84 31.75 8.17
C LYS A 46 -15.03 30.26 8.55
N ILE A 47 -13.95 29.49 8.66
CA ILE A 47 -13.97 28.11 9.20
C ILE A 47 -14.33 28.12 10.70
N MET A 48 -13.89 29.14 11.44
CA MET A 48 -14.02 29.25 12.90
C MET A 48 -15.34 29.82 13.40
N ASN A 49 -16.05 30.57 12.56
CA ASN A 49 -17.39 31.06 12.85
C ASN A 49 -18.37 30.55 11.79
N PRO A 50 -18.60 29.22 11.68
CA PRO A 50 -19.76 28.76 10.94
C PRO A 50 -20.96 29.37 11.67
N GLY A 51 -21.79 30.13 10.97
CA GLY A 51 -22.98 30.71 11.58
C GLY A 51 -23.79 29.63 12.30
N LYS A 52 -24.50 29.97 13.38
CA LYS A 52 -25.45 29.03 14.02
C LYS A 52 -26.43 28.52 12.95
N GLY A 53 -26.26 27.26 12.52
CA GLY A 53 -27.11 26.61 11.50
C GLY A 53 -26.46 26.33 10.14
N GLU A 54 -25.13 26.39 9.99
CA GLU A 54 -24.46 26.09 8.72
C GLU A 54 -24.16 24.59 8.53
N ARG A 55 -24.17 24.15 7.27
CA ARG A 55 -24.09 22.75 6.85
C ARG A 55 -22.63 22.36 6.62
N GLU A 56 -22.30 21.06 6.68
CA GLU A 56 -20.96 20.52 6.35
C GLU A 56 -20.36 21.08 5.04
N VAL A 57 -21.21 21.39 4.06
CA VAL A 57 -20.85 22.02 2.77
C VAL A 57 -20.12 23.36 2.91
N ASP A 58 -20.38 24.09 3.99
CA ASP A 58 -19.85 25.42 4.24
C ASP A 58 -18.38 25.36 4.69
N VAL A 59 -17.89 24.17 5.09
CA VAL A 59 -16.49 23.93 5.50
C VAL A 59 -15.62 23.37 4.35
N TYR A 60 -16.22 22.66 3.37
CA TYR A 60 -15.48 22.03 2.27
C TYR A 60 -14.71 23.04 1.42
N CYS A 61 -15.39 24.08 0.90
CA CYS A 61 -14.76 25.04 0.01
C CYS A 61 -13.66 25.86 0.70
N PRO A 62 -13.87 26.43 1.90
CA PRO A 62 -12.80 27.11 2.63
C PRO A 62 -11.57 26.23 2.88
N THR A 63 -11.77 24.98 3.29
CA THR A 63 -10.69 24.01 3.49
C THR A 63 -9.91 23.76 2.19
N ALA A 64 -10.60 23.53 1.07
CA ALA A 64 -9.94 23.32 -0.22
C ALA A 64 -9.18 24.57 -0.71
N ILE A 65 -9.73 25.78 -0.51
CA ILE A 65 -9.03 27.03 -0.84
C ILE A 65 -7.75 27.12 -0.03
N LEU A 66 -7.84 26.89 1.29
CA LEU A 66 -6.69 26.94 2.19
C LEU A 66 -5.58 25.98 1.75
N LEU A 67 -5.90 24.71 1.53
CA LEU A 67 -4.92 23.69 1.16
C LEU A 67 -4.28 23.96 -0.20
N ASN A 68 -5.04 24.45 -1.19
CA ASN A 68 -4.48 24.81 -2.50
C ASN A 68 -3.61 26.08 -2.43
N THR A 69 -3.97 27.06 -1.59
CA THR A 69 -3.10 28.22 -1.34
C THR A 69 -1.79 27.79 -0.71
N LEU A 70 -1.84 26.96 0.32
CA LEU A 70 -0.64 26.38 0.94
C LEU A 70 0.18 25.56 -0.06
N SER A 71 -0.47 24.79 -0.93
CA SER A 71 0.22 24.01 -1.96
C SER A 71 0.97 24.85 -2.98
N LEU A 72 0.41 25.98 -3.42
CA LEU A 72 1.10 26.92 -4.31
C LEU A 72 2.32 27.54 -3.62
N VAL A 73 2.20 27.87 -2.34
CA VAL A 73 3.30 28.38 -1.52
C VAL A 73 4.40 27.33 -1.36
N SER A 74 4.03 26.10 -1.01
CA SER A 74 4.95 24.96 -0.93
C SER A 74 5.65 24.67 -2.26
N TYR A 75 4.93 24.76 -3.38
CA TYR A 75 5.52 24.56 -4.70
C TYR A 75 6.57 25.65 -5.01
N LYS A 76 6.26 26.93 -4.77
CA LYS A 76 7.21 28.04 -4.96
C LYS A 76 8.47 27.86 -4.11
N TYR A 77 8.32 27.33 -2.90
CA TYR A 77 9.45 27.00 -2.03
C TYR A 77 10.35 25.91 -2.61
N LEU A 78 9.73 24.83 -3.08
CA LEU A 78 10.44 23.65 -3.58
C LEU A 78 11.03 23.87 -4.98
N SER A 79 10.46 24.80 -5.76
CA SER A 79 10.84 25.05 -7.15
C SER A 79 11.68 26.33 -7.29
N GLN A 80 12.94 26.19 -7.73
CA GLN A 80 13.83 27.34 -7.99
C GLN A 80 13.49 28.07 -9.30
N LYS A 81 12.73 27.45 -10.21
CA LYS A 81 12.26 28.00 -11.49
C LYS A 81 10.90 27.40 -11.84
N SER A 82 9.90 28.23 -12.10
CA SER A 82 8.55 27.75 -12.43
C SER A 82 8.24 27.88 -13.91
N THR A 83 7.72 26.80 -14.50
CA THR A 83 7.00 26.84 -15.78
C THR A 83 5.53 26.46 -15.58
N PRO A 84 4.59 26.95 -16.41
CA PRO A 84 3.16 26.65 -16.25
C PRO A 84 2.80 25.15 -16.33
N ASP A 85 3.67 24.35 -16.97
CA ASP A 85 3.51 22.91 -17.15
C ASP A 85 4.11 22.10 -15.98
N ASP A 86 4.70 22.79 -15.00
CA ASP A 86 5.22 22.13 -13.81
C ASP A 86 4.08 21.51 -13.00
N THR A 87 4.40 20.39 -12.38
CA THR A 87 3.44 19.60 -11.62
C THR A 87 3.51 19.97 -10.14
N ALA A 88 2.34 20.23 -9.55
CA ALA A 88 2.14 20.53 -8.14
C ALA A 88 0.99 19.69 -7.56
N ILE A 89 0.80 19.74 -6.25
CA ILE A 89 -0.29 19.03 -5.57
C ILE A 89 -1.56 19.89 -5.60
N VAL A 90 -2.65 19.38 -6.13
CA VAL A 90 -3.98 20.01 -6.07
C VAL A 90 -4.86 19.28 -5.07
N PHE A 91 -5.64 20.01 -4.28
CA PHE A 91 -6.65 19.47 -3.36
C PHE A 91 -8.05 19.68 -3.94
N LEU A 92 -8.64 18.62 -4.50
CA LEU A 92 -9.94 18.65 -5.20
C LEU A 92 -11.08 18.30 -4.26
N LEU A 93 -12.24 18.95 -4.40
CA LEU A 93 -13.45 18.49 -3.73
C LEU A 93 -13.92 17.18 -4.38
N ASN A 94 -14.32 16.20 -3.57
CA ASN A 94 -14.77 14.89 -4.02
C ASN A 94 -16.04 14.46 -3.28
N LEU A 95 -17.02 15.36 -3.26
CA LEU A 95 -18.25 15.21 -2.48
C LEU A 95 -19.04 13.97 -2.91
N GLU A 96 -19.28 13.07 -1.95
CA GLU A 96 -20.09 11.84 -2.04
C GLU A 96 -19.68 10.86 -3.16
N CYS A 97 -18.48 11.01 -3.69
CA CYS A 97 -18.02 10.31 -4.88
C CYS A 97 -16.98 9.24 -4.54
N PRO A 98 -17.23 7.96 -4.85
CA PRO A 98 -16.18 6.95 -4.81
C PRO A 98 -15.02 7.33 -5.73
N LEU A 99 -13.81 6.94 -5.33
CA LEU A 99 -12.65 7.03 -6.19
C LEU A 99 -12.78 6.07 -7.39
N ARG A 100 -12.12 6.44 -8.49
CA ARG A 100 -12.07 5.60 -9.69
C ARG A 100 -11.04 4.49 -9.53
N GLY A 101 -11.25 3.36 -10.22
CA GLY A 101 -10.27 2.27 -10.22
C GLY A 101 -10.15 1.56 -8.87
N ASP A 102 -11.26 1.42 -8.14
CA ASP A 102 -11.27 0.67 -6.89
C ASP A 102 -11.24 -0.84 -7.16
N VAL A 103 -10.03 -1.40 -7.11
CA VAL A 103 -9.80 -2.83 -7.38
C VAL A 103 -10.13 -3.70 -6.18
N PHE A 104 -10.27 -3.11 -4.99
CA PHE A 104 -10.48 -3.83 -3.74
C PHE A 104 -11.87 -3.60 -3.14
N ASP A 105 -12.78 -2.99 -3.90
CA ASP A 105 -14.16 -2.67 -3.52
C ASP A 105 -14.27 -1.98 -2.14
N THR A 106 -13.37 -1.04 -1.88
CA THR A 106 -13.30 -0.27 -0.63
C THR A 106 -14.37 0.83 -0.54
N GLN A 107 -14.83 1.33 -1.68
CA GLN A 107 -15.84 2.37 -1.84
C GLN A 107 -15.54 3.64 -1.03
N ILE A 108 -14.27 4.00 -0.85
CA ILE A 108 -13.90 5.19 -0.07
C ILE A 108 -14.31 6.48 -0.78
N LYS A 109 -14.75 7.47 0.01
CA LYS A 109 -15.27 8.76 -0.46
C LYS A 109 -14.67 9.93 0.34
N PRO A 110 -13.35 10.18 0.27
CA PRO A 110 -12.79 11.34 0.93
C PRO A 110 -13.44 12.62 0.41
N ASP A 111 -13.77 13.55 1.31
CA ASP A 111 -14.40 14.83 0.95
C ASP A 111 -13.49 15.70 0.09
N ILE A 112 -12.19 15.64 0.36
CA ILE A 112 -11.15 16.32 -0.40
C ILE A 112 -10.03 15.32 -0.73
N VAL A 113 -9.54 15.36 -1.96
CA VAL A 113 -8.53 14.45 -2.49
C VAL A 113 -7.34 15.21 -3.06
N ALA A 114 -6.14 14.87 -2.63
CA ALA A 114 -4.90 15.45 -3.14
C ALA A 114 -4.37 14.61 -4.31
N LYS A 115 -3.95 15.24 -5.41
CA LYS A 115 -3.24 14.57 -6.52
C LYS A 115 -2.24 15.51 -7.18
N ARG A 116 -1.34 14.94 -7.99
CA ARG A 116 -0.50 15.71 -8.91
C ARG A 116 -1.33 16.32 -10.04
N SER A 117 -1.14 17.61 -10.33
CA SER A 117 -1.74 18.34 -11.46
C SER A 117 -0.85 19.50 -11.91
N THR A 118 -1.19 20.15 -13.02
CA THR A 118 -0.43 21.32 -13.52
C THR A 118 -0.68 22.56 -12.67
N LEU A 119 0.29 23.48 -12.61
CA LEU A 119 0.12 24.77 -11.93
C LEU A 119 -1.07 25.56 -12.50
N ASN A 120 -1.18 25.61 -13.83
CA ASN A 120 -2.30 26.27 -14.51
C ASN A 120 -3.66 25.75 -14.02
N PHE A 121 -3.77 24.44 -13.79
CA PHE A 121 -4.98 23.84 -13.29
C PHE A 121 -5.27 24.27 -11.84
N ILE A 122 -4.27 24.23 -10.95
CA ILE A 122 -4.44 24.63 -9.54
C ILE A 122 -4.90 26.08 -9.45
N GLU A 123 -4.27 26.99 -10.20
CA GLU A 123 -4.64 28.41 -10.20
C GLU A 123 -6.06 28.65 -10.73
N SER A 124 -6.42 27.98 -11.82
CA SER A 124 -7.77 28.02 -12.39
C SER A 124 -8.80 27.48 -11.40
N TYR A 125 -8.51 26.34 -10.77
CA TYR A 125 -9.39 25.71 -9.81
C TYR A 125 -9.56 26.55 -8.53
N LEU A 126 -8.49 27.18 -8.05
CA LEU A 126 -8.56 28.10 -6.91
C LEU A 126 -9.46 29.31 -7.19
N LYS A 127 -9.45 29.84 -8.42
CA LYS A 127 -10.38 30.89 -8.86
C LYS A 127 -11.83 30.38 -8.83
N GLN A 128 -12.07 29.17 -9.32
CA GLN A 128 -13.40 28.54 -9.29
C GLN A 128 -13.90 28.31 -7.85
N LEU A 129 -13.04 27.84 -6.95
CA LEU A 129 -13.39 27.66 -5.53
C LEU A 129 -13.78 28.99 -4.86
N LYS A 130 -12.99 30.05 -5.08
CA LYS A 130 -13.28 31.38 -4.53
C LYS A 130 -14.62 31.93 -5.04
N GLN A 131 -14.95 31.66 -6.30
CA GLN A 131 -16.24 32.03 -6.89
C GLN A 131 -17.38 31.17 -6.31
N SER A 132 -17.15 29.87 -6.14
CA SER A 132 -18.10 28.92 -5.54
C SER A 132 -18.52 29.32 -4.13
N VAL A 133 -17.60 29.88 -3.33
CA VAL A 133 -17.90 30.41 -2.00
C VAL A 133 -18.84 31.62 -2.04
N LYS A 134 -18.80 32.43 -3.11
CA LYS A 134 -19.74 33.55 -3.31
C LYS A 134 -21.09 33.06 -3.80
N ASP A 135 -21.09 32.07 -4.69
CA ASP A 135 -22.29 31.55 -5.34
C ASP A 135 -23.04 30.50 -4.51
N GLY A 136 -22.38 29.94 -3.47
CA GLY A 136 -22.94 28.89 -2.62
C GLY A 136 -23.04 27.52 -3.30
N VAL A 137 -22.32 27.31 -4.41
CA VAL A 137 -22.37 26.08 -5.20
C VAL A 137 -20.96 25.55 -5.42
N PRO A 138 -20.60 24.35 -4.92
CA PRO A 138 -19.28 23.76 -5.13
C PRO A 138 -18.95 23.52 -6.61
N PRO A 139 -17.67 23.66 -7.02
CA PRO A 139 -17.26 23.40 -8.40
C PRO A 139 -17.37 21.91 -8.74
N LYS A 140 -17.82 21.60 -9.96
CA LYS A 140 -17.87 20.22 -10.47
C LYS A 140 -16.50 19.84 -11.05
N VAL A 141 -15.86 18.81 -10.47
CA VAL A 141 -14.53 18.33 -10.90
C VAL A 141 -14.55 16.88 -11.41
N CYS A 142 -15.67 16.44 -11.99
CA CYS A 142 -15.90 15.03 -12.31
C CYS A 142 -14.82 14.37 -13.19
N SER A 143 -14.25 15.09 -14.16
CA SER A 143 -13.18 14.58 -15.06
C SER A 143 -11.81 14.48 -14.39
N GLU A 144 -11.57 15.31 -13.37
CA GLU A 144 -10.26 15.49 -12.74
C GLU A 144 -10.04 14.62 -11.50
N ARG A 145 -11.09 13.96 -11.01
CA ARG A 145 -11.05 13.11 -9.82
C ARG A 145 -9.97 12.03 -9.92
N PRO A 146 -9.07 11.87 -8.95
CA PRO A 146 -8.05 10.84 -9.02
C PRO A 146 -8.66 9.44 -9.05
N SER A 147 -7.96 8.51 -9.67
CA SER A 147 -8.10 7.10 -9.31
C SER A 147 -7.38 6.80 -8.00
N HIS A 148 -7.60 5.60 -7.44
CA HIS A 148 -6.82 5.13 -6.29
C HIS A 148 -5.30 5.20 -6.52
N GLY A 149 -4.84 4.93 -7.73
CA GLY A 149 -3.42 5.01 -8.11
C GLY A 149 -2.85 6.43 -8.26
N GLU A 150 -3.71 7.45 -8.26
CA GLU A 150 -3.32 8.86 -8.40
C GLU A 150 -3.48 9.67 -7.11
N LEU A 151 -4.15 9.11 -6.09
CA LEU A 151 -4.42 9.78 -4.83
C LEU A 151 -3.15 9.91 -3.99
N SER A 152 -2.72 11.14 -3.73
CA SER A 152 -1.54 11.47 -2.91
C SER A 152 -1.89 11.58 -1.42
N SER A 153 -3.09 12.10 -1.09
CA SER A 153 -3.54 12.27 0.28
C SER A 153 -5.06 12.38 0.35
N PRO A 154 -5.74 11.62 1.23
CA PRO A 154 -7.15 11.82 1.55
C PRO A 154 -7.33 12.88 2.64
N VAL A 155 -8.41 13.63 2.55
CA VAL A 155 -8.81 14.61 3.56
C VAL A 155 -10.29 14.40 3.87
N GLU A 156 -10.61 14.26 5.15
CA GLU A 156 -11.97 14.14 5.66
C GLU A 156 -12.37 15.44 6.36
N VAL A 157 -13.57 15.93 6.08
CA VAL A 157 -14.11 17.12 6.69
C VAL A 157 -15.43 16.75 7.37
N LYS A 158 -15.58 17.14 8.63
CA LYS A 158 -16.83 16.96 9.40
C LYS A 158 -17.16 18.27 10.09
N GLU A 159 -18.43 18.51 10.38
CA GLU A 159 -18.83 19.75 11.06
C GLU A 159 -18.39 19.75 12.54
N ILE A 160 -18.88 18.78 13.32
CA ILE A 160 -18.68 18.70 14.78
C ILE A 160 -18.07 17.36 15.22
N THR A 161 -18.48 16.26 14.58
CA THR A 161 -18.04 14.91 14.97
C THR A 161 -16.61 14.63 14.54
N SER A 162 -15.94 13.72 15.26
CA SER A 162 -14.58 13.31 14.90
C SER A 162 -14.55 12.60 13.53
N ALA A 163 -13.83 13.18 12.58
CA ALA A 163 -13.52 12.61 11.27
C ALA A 163 -12.38 11.57 11.31
N ARG A 164 -11.73 11.38 12.47
CA ARG A 164 -10.45 10.67 12.60
C ARG A 164 -10.49 9.21 12.16
N SER A 165 -11.50 8.46 12.56
CA SER A 165 -11.58 7.02 12.23
C SER A 165 -11.78 6.79 10.73
N GLN A 166 -12.57 7.65 10.10
CA GLN A 166 -12.86 7.60 8.67
C GLN A 166 -11.64 8.04 7.85
N GLU A 167 -10.99 9.14 8.24
CA GLU A 167 -9.73 9.59 7.66
C GLU A 167 -8.64 8.51 7.75
N LEU A 168 -8.45 7.89 8.93
CA LEU A 168 -7.47 6.82 9.11
C LEU A 168 -7.76 5.61 8.22
N HIS A 169 -9.04 5.27 8.03
CA HIS A 169 -9.45 4.24 7.09
C HIS A 169 -9.08 4.61 5.65
N TYR A 170 -9.32 5.87 5.24
CA TYR A 170 -8.93 6.36 3.91
C TYR A 170 -7.43 6.33 3.70
N CYS A 171 -6.64 6.70 4.71
CA CYS A 171 -5.18 6.58 4.69
C CYS A 171 -4.72 5.12 4.49
N ARG A 172 -5.33 4.16 5.21
CA ARG A 172 -5.03 2.72 5.05
C ARG A 172 -5.33 2.23 3.65
N VAL A 173 -6.50 2.56 3.12
CA VAL A 173 -6.92 2.19 1.76
C VAL A 173 -6.02 2.82 0.71
N THR A 174 -5.72 4.10 0.85
CA THR A 174 -4.82 4.83 -0.05
C THR A 174 -3.44 4.17 -0.06
N LYS A 175 -2.87 3.85 1.10
CA LYS A 175 -1.55 3.21 1.18
C LYS A 175 -1.53 1.78 0.64
N ALA A 176 -2.64 1.03 0.78
CA ALA A 176 -2.80 -0.30 0.20
C ALA A 176 -2.88 -0.23 -1.34
N ALA A 177 -3.58 0.76 -1.88
CA ALA A 177 -3.66 0.96 -3.33
C ALA A 177 -2.38 1.57 -3.94
N ARG A 178 -1.73 2.51 -3.23
CA ARG A 178 -0.48 3.18 -3.62
C ARG A 178 0.73 2.37 -3.15
N VAL A 179 0.96 1.23 -3.80
CA VAL A 179 2.12 0.36 -3.53
C VAL A 179 3.45 1.08 -3.81
N ASP A 180 3.45 2.10 -4.67
CA ASP A 180 4.60 2.97 -4.98
C ASP A 180 4.97 3.93 -3.86
N MET A 181 3.99 4.40 -3.08
CA MET A 181 4.24 5.35 -2.00
C MET A 181 4.85 4.66 -0.79
N ARG A 182 5.88 5.28 -0.20
CA ARG A 182 6.48 4.84 1.07
C ARG A 182 5.54 5.11 2.24
N ARG A 183 4.93 6.28 2.26
CA ARG A 183 4.06 6.77 3.33
C ARG A 183 2.85 7.48 2.74
N VAL A 184 1.74 7.50 3.45
CA VAL A 184 0.58 8.33 3.10
C VAL A 184 0.28 9.24 4.29
N PHE A 185 0.00 10.49 3.99
CA PHE A 185 -0.46 11.46 4.96
C PHE A 185 -1.93 11.73 4.74
N GLY A 186 -2.67 12.04 5.78
CA GLY A 186 -4.06 12.48 5.69
C GLY A 186 -4.38 13.54 6.72
N LEU A 187 -5.51 14.19 6.52
CA LEU A 187 -5.96 15.34 7.29
C LEU A 187 -7.44 15.16 7.62
N SER A 188 -7.77 15.29 8.90
CA SER A 188 -9.15 15.31 9.39
C SER A 188 -9.45 16.72 9.89
N VAL A 189 -10.46 17.37 9.33
CA VAL A 189 -10.83 18.77 9.61
C VAL A 189 -12.19 18.81 10.28
N THR A 190 -12.32 19.60 11.34
CA THR A 190 -13.59 19.94 12.00
C THR A 190 -13.69 21.43 12.27
N SER A 191 -14.87 21.91 12.66
CA SER A 191 -15.00 23.30 13.16
C SER A 191 -14.15 23.58 14.41
N GLN A 192 -13.82 22.55 15.20
CA GLN A 192 -13.06 22.68 16.45
C GLN A 192 -11.53 22.59 16.27
N GLY A 193 -11.05 22.12 15.12
CA GLY A 193 -9.64 21.90 14.88
C GLY A 193 -9.40 20.85 13.81
N TYR A 194 -8.16 20.37 13.73
CA TYR A 194 -7.77 19.34 12.78
C TYR A 194 -6.77 18.33 13.37
N HIS A 195 -6.66 17.18 12.71
CA HIS A 195 -5.70 16.13 13.02
C HIS A 195 -4.89 15.78 11.79
N LEU A 196 -3.62 15.45 12.00
CA LEU A 196 -2.71 14.97 10.98
C LEU A 196 -2.45 13.49 11.21
N THR A 197 -2.51 12.72 10.14
CA THR A 197 -2.24 11.28 10.17
C THR A 197 -1.08 10.97 9.24
N ARG A 198 -0.18 10.09 9.69
CA ARG A 198 0.84 9.44 8.86
C ARG A 198 0.68 7.94 8.97
N ILE A 199 0.67 7.28 7.82
CA ILE A 199 0.66 5.82 7.76
C ILE A 199 1.75 5.29 6.82
N ASP A 200 2.47 4.28 7.29
CA ASP A 200 3.44 3.54 6.50
C ASP A 200 3.47 2.06 6.91
N ALA A 201 4.44 1.31 6.39
CA ALA A 201 4.58 -0.11 6.70
C ALA A 201 5.00 -0.37 8.15
N CYS A 202 5.56 0.62 8.85
CA CYS A 202 6.10 0.45 10.19
C CYS A 202 5.15 0.99 11.27
N SER A 203 4.37 2.03 10.97
CA SER A 203 3.52 2.71 11.95
C SER A 203 2.28 3.37 11.33
N ALA A 204 1.30 3.64 12.20
CA ALA A 204 0.21 4.58 11.93
C ALA A 204 0.17 5.56 13.11
N ILE A 205 0.55 6.82 12.87
CA ILE A 205 0.64 7.88 13.87
C ILE A 205 -0.43 8.91 13.57
N VAL A 206 -1.13 9.38 14.59
CA VAL A 206 -2.14 10.42 14.47
C VAL A 206 -1.89 11.46 15.55
N SER A 207 -1.86 12.73 15.17
CA SER A 207 -1.63 13.83 16.10
C SER A 207 -2.79 14.03 17.09
N SER A 208 -2.51 14.80 18.15
CA SER A 208 -3.55 15.47 18.93
C SER A 208 -4.37 16.44 18.05
N THR A 209 -5.49 16.94 18.58
CA THR A 209 -6.28 17.97 17.88
C THR A 209 -5.52 19.29 17.90
N TYR A 210 -5.11 19.77 16.74
CA TYR A 210 -4.62 21.12 16.60
C TYR A 210 -5.78 22.09 16.53
N GLN A 211 -5.77 23.07 17.42
CA GLN A 211 -6.72 24.17 17.38
C GLN A 211 -6.42 25.08 16.20
N TRP A 212 -7.47 25.61 15.60
CA TRP A 212 -7.41 26.66 14.59
C TRP A 212 -6.88 27.96 15.20
N ASN A 213 -5.56 28.16 15.11
CA ASN A 213 -4.88 29.39 15.51
C ASN A 213 -3.58 29.59 14.71
N ASN A 214 -2.97 30.77 14.84
CA ASN A 214 -1.76 31.14 14.09
C ASN A 214 -0.56 30.23 14.38
N GLN A 215 -0.45 29.72 15.62
CA GLN A 215 0.68 28.88 16.03
C GLN A 215 0.62 27.52 15.32
N ASN A 216 -0.57 26.91 15.30
CA ASN A 216 -0.77 25.60 14.68
C ASN A 216 -0.81 25.66 13.16
N PHE A 217 -1.10 26.82 12.57
CA PHE A 217 -1.18 26.99 11.11
C PHE A 217 0.06 26.45 10.37
N ASN A 218 1.24 26.63 10.95
CA ASN A 218 2.50 26.09 10.43
C ASN A 218 2.49 24.56 10.23
N ASN A 219 1.70 23.84 11.04
CA ASN A 219 1.54 22.39 10.96
C ASN A 219 0.80 21.97 9.68
N LEU A 220 -0.11 22.81 9.17
CA LEU A 220 -0.78 22.56 7.89
C LEU A 220 0.16 22.75 6.71
N LEU A 221 1.03 23.77 6.75
CA LEU A 221 2.06 23.96 5.73
C LEU A 221 3.06 22.80 5.74
N ARG A 222 3.51 22.36 6.93
CA ARG A 222 4.34 21.15 7.08
C ARG A 222 3.62 19.90 6.52
N TYR A 223 2.32 19.75 6.75
CA TYR A 223 1.52 18.66 6.18
C TYR A 223 1.52 18.68 4.65
N VAL A 224 1.29 19.84 4.02
CA VAL A 224 1.31 19.95 2.55
C VAL A 224 2.70 19.59 2.01
N LEU A 225 3.77 20.07 2.64
CA LEU A 225 5.15 19.71 2.27
C LEU A 225 5.44 18.20 2.46
N ALA A 226 4.84 17.57 3.46
CA ALA A 226 4.92 16.12 3.65
C ALA A 226 4.26 15.35 2.50
N VAL A 227 3.12 15.84 1.99
CA VAL A 227 2.48 15.26 0.80
C VAL A 227 3.39 15.39 -0.43
N TYR A 228 4.00 16.56 -0.66
CA TYR A 228 4.98 16.75 -1.75
C TYR A 228 6.16 15.78 -1.64
N ARG A 229 6.74 15.67 -0.45
CA ARG A 229 7.87 14.77 -0.19
C ARG A 229 7.49 13.31 -0.43
N SER A 230 6.31 12.87 -0.02
CA SER A 230 5.88 11.49 -0.27
C SER A 230 5.77 11.18 -1.76
N GLU A 231 5.26 12.12 -2.56
CA GLU A 231 5.18 11.96 -4.02
C GLU A 231 6.56 11.99 -4.69
N SER A 232 7.52 12.75 -4.17
CA SER A 232 8.88 12.80 -4.72
C SER A 232 9.70 11.54 -4.41
N GLU A 233 9.45 10.93 -3.24
CA GLU A 233 10.11 9.70 -2.76
C GLU A 233 9.44 8.40 -3.24
N ARG A 234 8.37 8.50 -4.05
CA ARG A 234 7.66 7.33 -4.57
C ARG A 234 8.58 6.42 -5.39
N ASP A 235 8.28 5.14 -5.36
CA ASP A 235 8.96 4.12 -6.15
C ASP A 235 8.68 4.33 -7.65
N LYS A 236 9.68 4.81 -8.37
CA LYS A 236 9.58 5.10 -9.81
C LYS A 236 9.68 3.84 -10.67
N SER A 237 9.82 2.65 -10.11
CA SER A 237 9.64 1.40 -10.87
C SER A 237 8.15 1.02 -11.01
N LEU A 238 7.26 1.70 -10.29
CA LEU A 238 5.83 1.39 -10.24
C LEU A 238 5.01 2.57 -10.77
N PHE A 239 4.14 2.29 -11.73
CA PHE A 239 3.31 3.32 -12.37
C PHE A 239 1.87 2.87 -12.46
N ALA A 240 0.99 3.64 -11.84
CA ALA A 240 -0.45 3.46 -11.94
C ALA A 240 -1.01 4.19 -13.17
N TYR A 241 -1.99 3.59 -13.84
CA TYR A 241 -2.85 4.23 -14.82
C TYR A 241 -4.23 3.57 -14.84
N VAL A 242 -5.24 4.28 -15.35
CA VAL A 242 -6.60 3.74 -15.46
C VAL A 242 -6.83 3.22 -16.88
N GLN A 243 -7.30 1.98 -17.00
CA GLN A 243 -7.76 1.40 -18.26
C GLN A 243 -9.27 1.14 -18.15
N GLY A 244 -10.08 1.99 -18.79
CA GLY A 244 -11.53 1.95 -18.61
C GLY A 244 -11.93 2.36 -17.19
N THR A 245 -12.48 1.42 -16.41
CA THR A 245 -12.83 1.62 -15.00
C THR A 245 -11.83 1.01 -14.02
N GLU A 246 -10.85 0.24 -14.52
CA GLU A 246 -9.92 -0.52 -13.68
C GLU A 246 -8.60 0.22 -13.48
N GLN A 247 -8.05 0.13 -12.27
CA GLN A 247 -6.69 0.56 -11.98
C GLN A 247 -5.71 -0.53 -12.42
N VAL A 248 -4.85 -0.19 -13.37
CA VAL A 248 -3.77 -1.04 -13.87
C VAL A 248 -2.44 -0.47 -13.40
N TRP A 249 -1.46 -1.34 -13.24
CA TRP A 249 -0.10 -0.97 -12.89
C TRP A 249 0.88 -1.44 -13.95
N THR A 250 1.92 -0.65 -14.16
CA THR A 250 3.14 -1.07 -14.83
C THR A 250 4.22 -1.20 -13.78
N ILE A 251 4.94 -2.32 -13.80
CA ILE A 251 6.08 -2.59 -12.93
C ILE A 251 7.30 -2.74 -13.83
N ASP A 252 8.33 -1.93 -13.61
CA ASP A 252 9.58 -1.91 -14.36
C ASP A 252 10.71 -2.48 -13.49
N LEU A 253 10.87 -3.81 -13.52
CA LEU A 253 11.96 -4.50 -12.82
C LEU A 253 13.04 -4.91 -13.82
N LYS A 254 13.41 -6.21 -13.92
CA LYS A 254 14.28 -6.68 -15.01
C LYS A 254 13.48 -6.83 -16.29
N GLU A 255 12.20 -7.21 -16.16
CA GLU A 255 11.22 -7.13 -17.23
C GLU A 255 10.12 -6.15 -16.86
N LYS A 256 9.57 -5.48 -17.88
CA LYS A 256 8.41 -4.61 -17.74
C LYS A 256 7.14 -5.45 -17.77
N LEU A 257 6.35 -5.37 -16.71
CA LEU A 257 5.10 -6.10 -16.54
C LEU A 257 3.92 -5.14 -16.51
N THR A 258 2.85 -5.49 -17.23
CA THR A 258 1.53 -4.89 -16.99
C THR A 258 0.79 -5.79 -16.04
N VAL A 259 0.30 -5.24 -14.93
CA VAL A 259 -0.27 -6.03 -13.85
C VAL A 259 -1.59 -5.46 -13.35
N ARG A 260 -2.47 -6.35 -12.90
CA ARG A 260 -3.73 -6.03 -12.23
C ARG A 260 -3.67 -6.55 -10.80
N PRO A 261 -3.72 -5.67 -9.79
CA PRO A 261 -3.81 -6.12 -8.42
C PRO A 261 -5.11 -6.89 -8.19
N PHE A 262 -5.10 -7.78 -7.22
CA PHE A 262 -6.32 -8.43 -6.75
C PHE A 262 -6.31 -8.67 -5.24
N TYR A 263 -5.20 -8.39 -4.56
CA TYR A 263 -5.09 -8.50 -3.11
C TYR A 263 -4.14 -7.45 -2.54
N SER A 264 -4.53 -6.86 -1.41
CA SER A 264 -3.63 -6.04 -0.60
C SER A 264 -4.00 -6.09 0.88
N THR A 265 -3.01 -6.06 1.77
CA THR A 265 -3.23 -5.93 3.22
C THR A 265 -3.06 -4.48 3.68
N TYR A 266 -3.87 -4.03 4.63
CA TYR A 266 -3.74 -2.69 5.19
C TYR A 266 -2.50 -2.49 6.06
N PRO A 267 -1.90 -1.30 6.05
CA PRO A 267 -0.83 -0.91 6.97
C PRO A 267 -1.32 -0.69 8.43
N PRO A 268 -0.41 -0.74 9.42
CA PRO A 268 1.02 -1.06 9.29
C PRO A 268 1.27 -2.57 9.17
N GLY A 269 2.50 -2.97 8.86
CA GLY A 269 2.93 -4.35 8.74
C GLY A 269 3.55 -4.66 7.39
N ARG A 270 3.31 -5.85 6.87
CA ARG A 270 3.88 -6.30 5.59
C ARG A 270 3.34 -5.53 4.39
N THR A 271 2.13 -4.98 4.50
CA THR A 271 1.42 -4.32 3.39
C THR A 271 1.55 -5.12 2.08
N THR A 272 1.33 -6.43 2.17
CA THR A 272 1.48 -7.35 1.05
C THR A 272 0.53 -6.91 -0.06
N TRP A 273 1.03 -6.85 -1.27
CA TRP A 273 0.30 -6.46 -2.47
C TRP A 273 0.58 -7.50 -3.54
N VAL A 274 -0.48 -8.07 -4.12
CA VAL A 274 -0.37 -9.16 -5.09
C VAL A 274 -1.14 -8.80 -6.35
N ALA A 275 -0.52 -9.05 -7.48
CA ALA A 275 -1.07 -8.77 -8.80
C ALA A 275 -0.78 -9.89 -9.79
N ALA A 276 -1.76 -10.13 -10.67
CA ALA A 276 -1.57 -10.94 -11.85
C ALA A 276 -0.98 -10.08 -12.96
N GLY A 277 0.08 -10.55 -13.60
CA GLY A 277 0.84 -9.80 -14.59
C GLY A 277 1.04 -10.56 -15.88
N PHE A 278 1.39 -9.81 -16.92
CA PHE A 278 1.86 -10.34 -18.19
C PHE A 278 3.02 -9.50 -18.71
N ASN A 279 3.99 -10.18 -19.31
CA ASN A 279 5.08 -9.53 -20.03
C ASN A 279 4.69 -9.28 -21.50
N HIS A 280 5.63 -8.70 -22.27
CA HIS A 280 5.45 -8.43 -23.70
C HIS A 280 5.20 -9.69 -24.56
N ARG A 281 5.49 -10.89 -24.03
CA ARG A 281 5.25 -12.19 -24.69
C ARG A 281 3.91 -12.82 -24.28
N ALA A 282 3.07 -12.09 -23.55
CA ALA A 282 1.81 -12.57 -22.98
C ALA A 282 1.97 -13.76 -22.03
N GLU A 283 3.14 -13.93 -21.42
CA GLU A 283 3.33 -14.96 -20.41
C GLU A 283 2.82 -14.47 -19.06
N HIS A 284 2.03 -15.31 -18.36
CA HIS A 284 1.51 -14.92 -17.07
C HIS A 284 2.62 -14.89 -16.01
N ARG A 285 2.46 -13.97 -15.07
CA ARG A 285 3.28 -13.78 -13.88
C ARG A 285 2.39 -13.55 -12.69
N LEU A 286 2.85 -13.98 -11.53
CA LEU A 286 2.32 -13.51 -10.26
C LEU A 286 3.36 -12.59 -9.63
N VAL A 287 2.98 -11.34 -9.35
CA VAL A 287 3.85 -10.37 -8.71
C VAL A 287 3.38 -10.16 -7.28
N LYS A 288 4.32 -10.28 -6.35
CA LYS A 288 4.10 -10.01 -4.94
C LYS A 288 5.07 -8.96 -4.47
N ILE A 289 4.57 -7.92 -3.82
CA ILE A 289 5.35 -6.85 -3.22
C ILE A 289 4.99 -6.78 -1.73
N ALA A 290 5.99 -6.74 -0.86
CA ALA A 290 5.77 -6.65 0.59
C ALA A 290 6.91 -5.90 1.29
N ASN A 291 6.60 -5.29 2.42
CA ASN A 291 7.53 -4.65 3.35
C ASN A 291 7.99 -5.66 4.42
N ILE A 292 9.15 -6.26 4.19
CA ILE A 292 9.73 -7.31 5.03
C ILE A 292 10.56 -6.69 6.14
N ASN A 293 10.50 -7.24 7.35
CA ASN A 293 11.37 -6.80 8.44
C ASN A 293 12.83 -7.12 8.08
N VAL A 294 13.72 -6.14 8.18
CA VAL A 294 15.14 -6.30 7.82
C VAL A 294 15.87 -7.34 8.67
N ASN A 295 15.34 -7.66 9.85
CA ASN A 295 15.90 -8.65 10.77
C ASN A 295 15.46 -10.09 10.44
N VAL A 296 14.66 -10.31 9.39
CA VAL A 296 14.30 -11.67 8.96
C VAL A 296 15.53 -12.35 8.34
N ARG A 297 15.78 -13.60 8.75
CA ARG A 297 16.97 -14.37 8.35
C ARG A 297 17.08 -14.63 6.85
N SER A 298 15.97 -14.75 6.14
CA SER A 298 15.95 -15.11 4.72
C SER A 298 14.77 -14.46 4.00
N SER A 299 15.02 -13.92 2.81
CA SER A 299 13.96 -13.41 1.95
C SER A 299 13.24 -14.56 1.24
N GLU A 300 11.96 -14.38 0.90
CA GLU A 300 11.17 -15.37 0.17
C GLU A 300 11.87 -15.83 -1.13
N GLY A 301 12.45 -14.91 -1.89
CA GLY A 301 13.23 -15.25 -3.09
C GLY A 301 14.43 -16.15 -2.82
N ALA A 302 15.17 -15.89 -1.72
CA ALA A 302 16.30 -16.73 -1.33
C ALA A 302 15.86 -18.13 -0.89
N LEU A 303 14.70 -18.25 -0.24
CA LEU A 303 14.12 -19.54 0.16
C LEU A 303 13.74 -20.38 -1.06
N TYR A 304 13.11 -19.78 -2.09
CA TYR A 304 12.86 -20.49 -3.35
C TYR A 304 14.16 -20.93 -4.05
N ALA A 305 15.15 -20.03 -4.13
CA ALA A 305 16.43 -20.35 -4.76
C ALA A 305 17.14 -21.52 -4.04
N LYS A 306 17.09 -21.55 -2.71
CA LYS A 306 17.62 -22.65 -1.90
C LYS A 306 16.85 -23.95 -2.16
N ALA A 307 15.52 -23.91 -2.15
CA ALA A 307 14.69 -25.09 -2.38
C ALA A 307 14.95 -25.72 -3.77
N HIS A 308 15.09 -24.90 -4.81
CA HIS A 308 15.36 -25.36 -6.19
C HIS A 308 16.86 -25.60 -6.50
N SER A 309 17.74 -25.53 -5.51
CA SER A 309 19.21 -25.59 -5.72
C SER A 309 19.73 -26.90 -6.33
N LYS A 310 18.98 -28.00 -6.23
CA LYS A 310 19.33 -29.34 -6.78
C LYS A 310 18.59 -29.67 -8.08
N GLY A 311 17.86 -28.72 -8.64
CA GLY A 311 16.86 -28.91 -9.69
C GLY A 311 15.51 -28.39 -9.22
N TRP A 312 14.60 -28.14 -10.16
CA TRP A 312 13.30 -27.61 -9.77
C TRP A 312 12.43 -28.69 -9.14
N ILE A 313 11.77 -28.32 -8.05
CA ILE A 313 10.85 -29.17 -7.29
C ILE A 313 9.46 -29.11 -7.93
N PRO A 314 8.90 -30.24 -8.40
CA PRO A 314 7.54 -30.28 -8.89
C PRO A 314 6.51 -29.89 -7.82
N GLY A 315 5.69 -28.91 -8.17
CA GLY A 315 4.66 -28.38 -7.29
C GLY A 315 5.13 -27.36 -6.25
N LEU A 316 6.34 -26.81 -6.39
CA LEU A 316 6.74 -25.56 -5.73
C LEU A 316 6.76 -24.43 -6.77
N ALA A 317 6.32 -23.23 -6.40
CA ALA A 317 6.41 -22.07 -7.27
C ALA A 317 7.85 -21.76 -7.68
N ARG A 318 8.00 -21.19 -8.88
CA ARG A 318 9.30 -20.88 -9.46
C ARG A 318 9.43 -19.37 -9.58
N VAL A 319 10.52 -18.84 -9.05
CA VAL A 319 10.84 -17.42 -9.07
C VAL A 319 11.52 -17.08 -10.38
N VAL A 320 10.95 -16.13 -11.12
CA VAL A 320 11.60 -15.50 -12.29
C VAL A 320 12.57 -14.43 -11.80
N GLN A 321 12.15 -13.67 -10.79
CA GLN A 321 12.90 -12.54 -10.28
C GLN A 321 12.53 -12.27 -8.82
N SER A 322 13.51 -11.85 -8.03
CA SER A 322 13.28 -11.29 -6.70
C SER A 322 14.25 -10.13 -6.46
N ASP A 323 13.72 -8.98 -6.06
CA ASP A 323 14.50 -7.75 -5.87
C ASP A 323 14.11 -7.02 -4.59
N VAL A 324 15.06 -6.21 -4.12
CA VAL A 324 14.86 -5.19 -3.09
C VAL A 324 14.60 -3.86 -3.79
N LEU A 325 13.45 -3.24 -3.55
CA LEU A 325 13.01 -2.06 -4.29
C LEU A 325 13.41 -0.73 -3.67
N ASN A 326 13.67 -0.70 -2.36
CA ASN A 326 13.97 0.55 -1.67
C ASN A 326 14.92 0.41 -0.49
N THR A 327 15.35 1.57 0.00
CA THR A 327 16.02 1.68 1.30
C THR A 327 15.03 1.39 2.43
N PRO A 328 15.47 0.75 3.54
CA PRO A 328 14.58 0.45 4.65
C PRO A 328 13.90 1.68 5.23
N LEU A 329 12.62 1.55 5.57
CA LEU A 329 11.86 2.48 6.38
C LEU A 329 12.07 2.13 7.84
N VAL A 330 12.47 3.10 8.66
CA VAL A 330 12.70 2.92 10.09
C VAL A 330 11.73 3.81 10.86
N THR A 331 11.07 3.25 11.88
CA THR A 331 10.35 4.07 12.87
C THR A 331 11.31 4.58 13.93
N GLY A 332 11.28 5.89 14.20
CA GLY A 332 11.89 6.48 15.39
C GLY A 332 11.04 6.20 16.63
N GLY A 333 11.61 5.55 17.64
CA GLY A 333 10.93 5.17 18.89
C GLY A 333 11.71 4.10 19.68
N GLU A 334 11.23 3.74 20.88
CA GLU A 334 11.90 2.74 21.74
C GLU A 334 12.01 1.35 21.10
N VAL A 335 11.02 0.95 20.30
CA VAL A 335 11.08 -0.25 19.46
C VAL A 335 11.20 0.17 17.99
N SER A 336 12.43 0.20 17.48
CA SER A 336 12.67 0.49 16.08
C SER A 336 12.28 -0.72 15.22
N ILE A 337 11.22 -0.57 14.43
CA ILE A 337 10.85 -1.53 13.39
C ILE A 337 11.40 -0.98 12.08
N SER A 338 12.29 -1.75 11.46
CA SER A 338 12.83 -1.45 10.14
C SER A 338 12.27 -2.43 9.11
N ARG A 339 11.64 -1.90 8.07
CA ARG A 339 11.08 -2.69 6.97
C ARG A 339 11.61 -2.25 5.62
N GLN A 340 11.91 -3.22 4.78
CA GLN A 340 12.39 -3.02 3.42
C GLN A 340 11.39 -3.60 2.43
N LYS A 341 11.10 -2.85 1.37
CA LYS A 341 10.19 -3.27 0.31
C LYS A 341 10.91 -4.23 -0.62
N CYS A 342 10.34 -5.42 -0.78
CA CYS A 342 10.82 -6.47 -1.64
C CYS A 342 9.75 -6.84 -2.66
N ALA A 343 10.18 -7.27 -3.85
CA ALA A 343 9.33 -7.85 -4.87
C ALA A 343 9.76 -9.28 -5.19
N VAL A 344 8.79 -10.16 -5.40
CA VAL A 344 8.98 -11.52 -5.92
C VAL A 344 8.05 -11.69 -7.12
N VAL A 345 8.61 -12.08 -8.25
CA VAL A 345 7.89 -12.40 -9.48
C VAL A 345 7.97 -13.90 -9.70
N LEU A 346 6.82 -14.55 -9.69
CA LEU A 346 6.68 -15.98 -9.92
C LEU A 346 6.29 -16.25 -11.38
N GLY A 347 6.95 -17.22 -11.99
CA GLY A 347 6.61 -17.77 -13.31
C GLY A 347 5.78 -19.05 -13.22
N SER A 348 5.21 -19.29 -12.04
CA SER A 348 4.23 -20.35 -11.79
C SER A 348 2.94 -19.72 -11.31
N ILE A 349 1.81 -20.20 -11.82
CA ILE A 349 0.47 -19.82 -11.38
C ILE A 349 -0.34 -21.09 -11.10
N GLY A 350 -1.39 -20.97 -10.31
CA GLY A 350 -2.31 -22.05 -10.01
C GLY A 350 -3.68 -21.49 -9.66
N GLU A 351 -4.60 -22.39 -9.38
CA GLU A 351 -5.98 -22.06 -9.03
C GLU A 351 -6.25 -22.33 -7.55
N PRO A 352 -7.12 -21.55 -6.89
CA PRO A 352 -7.57 -21.81 -5.53
C PRO A 352 -8.09 -23.25 -5.33
N LEU A 353 -7.91 -23.84 -4.15
CA LEU A 353 -8.33 -25.24 -3.88
C LEU A 353 -9.82 -25.52 -4.13
N ASN A 354 -10.69 -24.52 -3.98
CA ASN A 354 -12.13 -24.65 -4.26
C ASN A 354 -12.45 -24.82 -5.75
N ASN A 355 -11.46 -24.71 -6.64
CA ASN A 355 -11.59 -25.01 -8.07
C ASN A 355 -11.31 -26.48 -8.41
N CYS A 356 -10.98 -27.33 -7.43
CA CYS A 356 -10.89 -28.77 -7.69
C CYS A 356 -12.26 -29.29 -8.16
N GLY A 357 -12.31 -29.92 -9.33
CA GLY A 357 -13.56 -30.39 -9.95
C GLY A 357 -14.15 -31.63 -9.28
N SER A 358 -13.42 -32.28 -8.37
CA SER A 358 -13.89 -33.44 -7.62
C SER A 358 -13.16 -33.63 -6.28
N VAL A 359 -13.76 -34.40 -5.37
CA VAL A 359 -13.11 -34.82 -4.12
C VAL A 359 -11.83 -35.61 -4.39
N LEU A 360 -11.82 -36.45 -5.43
CA LEU A 360 -10.62 -37.22 -5.81
C LEU A 360 -9.46 -36.30 -6.20
N GLU A 361 -9.74 -35.25 -6.97
CA GLU A 361 -8.74 -34.25 -7.34
C GLU A 361 -8.21 -33.50 -6.14
N PHE A 362 -9.10 -33.03 -5.26
CA PHE A 362 -8.71 -32.40 -4.00
C PHE A 362 -7.78 -33.31 -3.17
N LEU A 363 -8.12 -34.60 -3.01
CA LEU A 363 -7.28 -35.56 -2.28
C LEU A 363 -5.90 -35.76 -2.94
N LYS A 364 -5.83 -35.75 -4.28
CA LYS A 364 -4.57 -35.79 -5.02
C LYS A 364 -3.71 -34.56 -4.76
N VAL A 365 -4.31 -33.37 -4.77
CA VAL A 365 -3.62 -32.10 -4.45
C VAL A 365 -3.10 -32.13 -3.02
N MET A 366 -3.92 -32.53 -2.05
CA MET A 366 -3.53 -32.61 -0.63
C MET A 366 -2.42 -33.64 -0.39
N TYR A 367 -2.48 -34.80 -1.06
CA TYR A 367 -1.41 -35.78 -1.01
C TYR A 367 -0.08 -35.15 -1.47
N ASP A 368 -0.10 -34.47 -2.62
CA ASP A 368 1.09 -33.81 -3.12
C ASP A 368 1.57 -32.71 -2.17
N ALA A 369 0.68 -31.87 -1.63
CA ALA A 369 1.02 -30.83 -0.66
C ALA A 369 1.76 -31.37 0.57
N LEU A 370 1.24 -32.46 1.16
CA LEU A 370 1.82 -33.10 2.35
C LEU A 370 3.23 -33.63 2.08
N GLN A 371 3.50 -34.11 0.88
CA GLN A 371 4.86 -34.55 0.50
C GLN A 371 5.85 -33.39 0.36
N LYS A 372 5.37 -32.14 0.31
CA LYS A 372 6.16 -30.93 0.04
C LYS A 372 6.23 -29.99 1.24
N MET A 373 5.89 -30.44 2.45
CA MET A 373 6.00 -29.59 3.64
C MET A 373 7.45 -29.29 4.07
N ALA A 374 8.42 -30.09 3.60
CA ALA A 374 9.85 -29.82 3.73
C ALA A 374 10.50 -30.02 2.35
N LEU A 375 11.18 -28.99 1.86
CA LEU A 375 11.66 -28.86 0.49
C LEU A 375 13.15 -28.51 0.49
N ASN A 376 14.02 -29.50 0.27
CA ASN A 376 15.48 -29.26 0.15
C ASN A 376 16.03 -28.27 1.19
N ASP A 377 15.92 -28.64 2.46
CA ASP A 377 16.36 -27.83 3.61
C ASP A 377 15.59 -26.52 3.78
N VAL A 378 14.37 -26.41 3.25
CA VAL A 378 13.44 -25.29 3.49
C VAL A 378 12.14 -25.83 4.08
N MET A 379 11.69 -25.24 5.19
CA MET A 379 10.40 -25.52 5.80
C MET A 379 9.44 -24.36 5.53
N HIS A 380 8.23 -24.64 5.05
CA HIS A 380 7.25 -23.61 4.68
C HIS A 380 6.67 -22.84 5.89
N ARG A 381 6.39 -23.56 6.98
CA ARG A 381 5.80 -23.10 8.27
C ARG A 381 4.41 -22.44 8.22
N ASP A 382 3.94 -22.01 7.06
CA ASP A 382 2.61 -21.39 6.89
C ASP A 382 1.79 -22.06 5.78
N VAL A 383 1.61 -23.38 5.88
CA VAL A 383 0.77 -24.12 4.92
C VAL A 383 -0.69 -23.87 5.26
N SER A 384 -1.40 -23.22 4.35
CA SER A 384 -2.80 -22.83 4.52
C SER A 384 -3.59 -23.08 3.24
N TRP A 385 -4.92 -22.97 3.33
CA TRP A 385 -5.81 -23.08 2.17
C TRP A 385 -5.45 -22.10 1.04
N SER A 386 -4.89 -20.93 1.39
CA SER A 386 -4.53 -19.88 0.44
C SER A 386 -3.16 -20.07 -0.21
N ASN A 387 -2.28 -20.87 0.40
CA ASN A 387 -0.88 -21.07 -0.03
C ASN A 387 -0.67 -22.40 -0.77
N VAL A 388 -1.74 -23.19 -0.89
CA VAL A 388 -1.79 -24.44 -1.65
C VAL A 388 -2.74 -24.20 -2.82
N LEU A 389 -2.24 -24.32 -4.04
CA LEU A 389 -3.04 -24.14 -5.26
C LEU A 389 -3.14 -25.45 -6.04
N CYS A 390 -4.22 -25.62 -6.80
CA CYS A 390 -4.41 -26.72 -7.74
C CYS A 390 -4.08 -26.26 -9.18
N HIS A 391 -4.13 -27.20 -10.13
CA HIS A 391 -3.89 -26.94 -11.56
C HIS A 391 -2.60 -26.12 -11.85
N PRO A 392 -1.42 -26.57 -11.39
CA PRO A 392 -0.18 -25.83 -11.58
C PRO A 392 0.11 -25.57 -13.06
N GLN A 393 0.41 -24.31 -13.38
CA GLN A 393 0.92 -23.88 -14.67
C GLN A 393 2.29 -23.22 -14.49
N HIS A 394 3.18 -23.56 -15.40
CA HIS A 394 4.59 -23.23 -15.33
C HIS A 394 4.98 -22.61 -16.67
N HIS A 395 5.23 -21.30 -16.71
CA HIS A 395 5.63 -20.64 -17.95
C HIS A 395 7.11 -20.84 -18.27
N TYR A 396 7.44 -20.91 -19.56
CA TYR A 396 8.63 -21.59 -20.07
C TYR A 396 9.95 -20.86 -19.80
N ASP A 397 9.93 -19.55 -19.54
CA ASP A 397 11.15 -18.74 -19.39
C ASP A 397 11.86 -18.89 -18.02
N VAL A 398 11.32 -19.64 -17.05
CA VAL A 398 11.93 -19.67 -15.69
C VAL A 398 13.19 -20.51 -15.60
N ASP A 399 13.41 -21.52 -16.46
CA ASP A 399 14.70 -22.23 -16.54
C ASP A 399 14.64 -23.32 -17.62
N ASN A 400 15.14 -23.02 -18.83
CA ASN A 400 15.51 -24.05 -19.80
C ASN A 400 16.75 -24.87 -19.36
N GLN A 401 17.31 -24.60 -18.18
CA GLN A 401 18.56 -25.20 -17.70
C GLN A 401 18.38 -26.24 -16.58
N LEU A 402 17.36 -26.10 -15.72
CA LEU A 402 17.13 -27.03 -14.62
C LEU A 402 16.16 -28.14 -15.03
N ARG A 403 16.58 -29.39 -14.83
CA ARG A 403 15.70 -30.56 -14.96
C ARG A 403 14.88 -30.73 -13.68
N PRO A 404 13.67 -31.31 -13.76
CA PRO A 404 12.94 -31.69 -12.56
C PRO A 404 13.81 -32.58 -11.70
N GLU A 405 13.77 -32.35 -10.39
CA GLU A 405 14.42 -33.26 -9.45
C GLU A 405 13.79 -34.65 -9.60
N LYS A 406 14.61 -35.62 -10.03
CA LYS A 406 14.12 -36.92 -10.55
C LYS A 406 13.36 -37.73 -9.50
N ASP A 407 13.71 -37.57 -8.23
CA ASP A 407 13.26 -38.47 -7.16
C ASP A 407 12.15 -37.89 -6.28
N VAL A 408 11.60 -36.73 -6.63
CA VAL A 408 10.48 -36.14 -5.87
C VAL A 408 9.18 -36.93 -6.17
N PRO A 409 8.56 -37.60 -5.17
CA PRO A 409 7.34 -38.35 -5.38
C PRO A 409 6.13 -37.41 -5.46
N TYR A 410 5.21 -37.69 -6.38
CA TYR A 410 3.88 -37.06 -6.44
C TYR A 410 2.87 -38.08 -6.98
N ILE A 411 1.60 -37.86 -6.71
CA ILE A 411 0.55 -38.88 -6.77
C ILE A 411 0.44 -39.53 -8.16
N ASP A 412 0.47 -38.75 -9.24
CA ASP A 412 0.39 -39.29 -10.60
C ASP A 412 1.58 -40.20 -10.94
N LYS A 413 2.78 -39.90 -10.44
CA LYS A 413 3.97 -40.73 -10.64
C LYS A 413 3.85 -42.06 -9.87
N ILE A 414 3.28 -42.03 -8.67
CA ILE A 414 3.02 -43.22 -7.84
C ILE A 414 1.97 -44.11 -8.50
N LEU A 415 0.92 -43.50 -9.05
CA LEU A 415 -0.14 -44.20 -9.77
C LEU A 415 0.28 -44.70 -11.16
N GLY A 416 1.51 -44.41 -11.61
CA GLY A 416 2.01 -44.84 -12.92
C GLY A 416 1.30 -44.19 -14.10
N ILE A 417 0.74 -42.99 -13.92
CA ILE A 417 0.03 -42.27 -14.98
C ILE A 417 1.02 -41.84 -16.08
N THR A 418 0.64 -42.03 -17.35
CA THR A 418 1.42 -41.56 -18.50
C THR A 418 1.52 -40.04 -18.49
N ASN A 419 2.74 -39.51 -18.64
CA ASN A 419 3.05 -38.07 -18.50
C ASN A 419 2.59 -37.49 -17.16
N PRO A 420 3.12 -38.00 -16.03
CA PRO A 420 2.63 -37.66 -14.72
C PRO A 420 2.87 -36.17 -14.43
N ARG A 421 1.91 -35.51 -13.75
CA ARG A 421 2.04 -34.11 -13.33
C ARG A 421 1.78 -33.98 -11.83
N CYS A 422 2.54 -33.11 -11.16
CA CYS A 422 2.22 -32.71 -9.80
C CYS A 422 0.88 -31.98 -9.80
N LYS A 423 0.01 -32.25 -8.83
CA LYS A 423 -1.33 -31.64 -8.76
C LYS A 423 -1.37 -30.37 -7.95
N VAL A 424 -0.35 -30.14 -7.12
CA VAL A 424 -0.24 -28.98 -6.24
C VAL A 424 0.72 -27.94 -6.80
N LEU A 425 0.48 -26.68 -6.47
CA LEU A 425 1.47 -25.62 -6.44
C LEU A 425 1.52 -25.01 -5.04
N ILE A 426 2.64 -25.15 -4.36
CA ILE A 426 2.94 -24.49 -3.09
C ILE A 426 3.53 -23.11 -3.38
N THR A 427 2.98 -22.10 -2.73
CA THR A 427 3.37 -20.68 -2.85
C THR A 427 3.57 -20.06 -1.48
N ASP A 428 4.08 -18.83 -1.43
CA ASP A 428 4.17 -18.03 -0.20
C ASP A 428 5.17 -18.56 0.85
N LEU A 429 6.46 -18.49 0.53
CA LEU A 429 7.54 -18.87 1.46
C LEU A 429 7.93 -17.75 2.43
N ASP A 430 7.08 -16.75 2.59
CA ASP A 430 7.34 -15.57 3.42
C ASP A 430 7.51 -15.85 4.92
N HIS A 431 6.97 -16.98 5.38
CA HIS A 431 7.15 -17.51 6.73
C HIS A 431 8.12 -18.69 6.77
N GLY A 432 8.71 -19.04 5.63
CA GLY A 432 9.62 -20.18 5.54
C GLY A 432 10.91 -19.97 6.33
N GLU A 433 11.64 -21.05 6.54
CA GLU A 433 12.96 -21.02 7.18
C GLU A 433 13.87 -22.08 6.58
N MET A 434 15.17 -21.78 6.50
CA MET A 434 16.19 -22.76 6.16
C MET A 434 16.40 -23.71 7.35
N ILE A 435 16.38 -25.00 7.08
CA ILE A 435 16.71 -26.05 8.04
C ILE A 435 18.24 -26.08 8.16
N ASP A 436 18.77 -25.56 9.25
CA ASP A 436 20.21 -25.46 9.48
C ASP A 436 20.73 -26.72 10.19
N ASP A 437 21.56 -27.51 9.48
CA ASP A 437 22.20 -28.73 10.00
C ASP A 437 23.17 -28.46 11.17
N SER A 438 23.55 -27.19 11.39
CA SER A 438 24.54 -26.76 12.39
C SER A 438 24.02 -26.71 13.83
N THR A 439 22.70 -26.82 14.05
CA THR A 439 22.12 -26.67 15.39
C THR A 439 22.27 -27.87 16.33
N GLY A 440 22.95 -28.96 15.94
CA GLY A 440 23.34 -30.05 16.84
C GLY A 440 22.20 -30.76 17.61
N ALA A 441 20.96 -30.30 17.45
CA ALA A 441 19.77 -30.99 17.84
C ALA A 441 19.74 -32.24 16.97
N THR A 442 20.03 -33.37 17.62
CA THR A 442 19.85 -34.73 17.09
C THR A 442 18.85 -34.71 15.96
N LYS A 443 19.23 -35.13 14.74
CA LYS A 443 18.28 -35.46 13.67
C LYS A 443 17.07 -36.07 14.35
N PRO A 444 15.91 -35.38 14.45
CA PRO A 444 14.81 -35.94 15.21
C PRO A 444 14.43 -37.16 14.40
N GLY A 445 14.72 -38.33 14.98
CA GLY A 445 14.63 -39.61 14.31
C GLY A 445 13.28 -39.66 13.65
N ARG A 446 13.29 -39.59 12.30
CA ARG A 446 12.14 -39.77 11.41
C ARG A 446 10.82 -39.47 12.15
N ILE A 447 10.55 -38.19 12.46
CA ILE A 447 9.35 -37.80 13.20
C ILE A 447 8.17 -38.52 12.55
N VAL A 448 7.57 -39.43 13.31
CA VAL A 448 6.36 -40.14 12.92
C VAL A 448 5.37 -39.04 12.57
N ARG A 449 4.97 -39.02 11.30
CA ARG A 449 4.08 -38.01 10.71
C ARG A 449 2.71 -38.11 11.38
N THR A 450 2.52 -37.43 12.50
CA THR A 450 1.21 -37.17 13.07
C THR A 450 0.78 -35.79 12.60
N VAL A 451 0.10 -35.76 11.46
CA VAL A 451 -0.66 -34.58 11.03
C VAL A 451 -1.95 -34.59 11.85
N CYS A 452 -2.03 -33.73 12.86
CA CYS A 452 -3.31 -33.43 13.50
C CYS A 452 -4.13 -32.57 12.53
N ILE A 453 -5.07 -33.20 11.83
CA ILE A 453 -6.13 -32.48 11.12
C ILE A 453 -7.12 -32.00 12.18
N PHE A 454 -6.99 -30.76 12.63
CA PHE A 454 -8.11 -30.07 13.27
C PHE A 454 -9.08 -29.68 12.16
N LEU A 455 -10.24 -30.34 12.10
CA LEU A 455 -11.41 -29.85 11.37
C LEU A 455 -12.13 -28.86 12.29
N PRO A 456 -12.12 -27.54 12.03
CA PRO A 456 -13.05 -26.64 12.70
C PRO A 456 -14.43 -26.93 12.13
N SER A 457 -15.37 -27.15 13.04
CA SER A 457 -16.80 -27.35 12.82
C SER A 457 -17.33 -26.35 11.78
N LEU A 458 -17.89 -26.89 10.69
CA LEU A 458 -18.78 -26.16 9.80
C LEU A 458 -19.98 -25.66 10.60
N HIS A 459 -20.04 -24.36 10.86
CA HIS A 459 -21.30 -23.64 11.04
C HIS A 459 -21.41 -22.66 9.89
N PHE A 460 -22.19 -23.07 8.89
CA PHE A 460 -22.78 -22.18 7.90
C PHE A 460 -23.83 -21.32 8.60
N LEU A 461 -23.62 -20.00 8.59
CA LEU A 461 -24.64 -18.98 8.40
C LEU A 461 -24.02 -17.83 7.61
#